data_AF-A0R6E3-F1
#
_entry.id   AF-A0R6E3-F1
#
_cell.length_a   1.000
_cell.length_b   1.000
_cell.length_c   1.000
_cell.angle_alpha   90.00
_cell.angle_beta   90.00
_cell.angle_gamma   90.00
#
_symmetry.space_group_name_H-M   'P 1'
#
loop_
_entity.id
_entity.type
_entity.pdbx_description
1 polymer ?
#
loop_
_entity_poly.entity_id
_entity_poly.type
_entity_poly.pdbx_seq_one_letter_code
_entity_poly.pdbx_strand_id
1 'polypeptide(L)'
;MYTAAIDALPPVGDAEFPERAAVVLSGLRKLQGSLAEAASRSRATPSVIVALSGVRTRYDELMTTAAEGPGATLGQRLYVARLRAKLTTAEAANGIGVRKDLIEAVEAEEPATEAETAQIKDLIAALGG
;
A
#
# COMPACT_ATOMS: atom_id res chain seq x y z
N MET A 1 -13.62 4.22 -12.16
CA MET A 1 -12.60 3.84 -13.16
C MET A 1 -11.83 2.59 -12.72
N TYR A 2 -11.23 2.57 -11.52
CA TYR A 2 -10.44 1.41 -11.08
C TYR A 2 -11.24 0.15 -10.73
N THR A 3 -12.54 0.24 -10.44
CA THR A 3 -13.40 -0.95 -10.21
C THR A 3 -13.26 -1.97 -11.35
N ALA A 4 -13.43 -1.54 -12.60
CA ALA A 4 -13.30 -2.42 -13.75
C ALA A 4 -11.88 -2.99 -13.92
N ALA A 5 -10.85 -2.23 -13.54
CA ALA A 5 -9.47 -2.70 -13.60
C ALA A 5 -9.17 -3.77 -12.53
N ILE A 6 -9.73 -3.61 -11.33
CA ILE A 6 -9.64 -4.59 -10.23
C ILE A 6 -10.43 -5.84 -10.60
N ASP A 7 -11.67 -5.68 -11.09
CA ASP A 7 -12.55 -6.79 -11.45
C ASP A 7 -12.01 -7.61 -12.64
N ALA A 8 -11.14 -7.01 -13.46
CA ALA A 8 -10.46 -7.66 -14.58
C ALA A 8 -9.11 -8.32 -14.19
N LEU A 9 -8.70 -8.25 -12.91
CA LEU A 9 -7.52 -8.96 -12.45
C LEU A 9 -7.78 -10.47 -12.48
N PRO A 10 -6.75 -11.26 -12.84
CA PRO A 10 -6.85 -12.71 -12.74
C PRO A 10 -6.95 -13.13 -11.26
N PRO A 11 -7.23 -14.41 -10.96
CA PRO A 11 -7.17 -14.93 -9.60
C PRO A 11 -5.76 -14.77 -8.98
N VAL A 12 -5.66 -14.60 -7.66
CA VAL A 12 -4.39 -14.35 -6.94
C VAL A 12 -3.31 -15.43 -7.12
N GLY A 13 -3.71 -16.66 -7.48
CA GLY A 13 -2.79 -17.77 -7.78
C GLY A 13 -2.28 -17.79 -9.22
N ASP A 14 -2.78 -16.92 -10.10
CA ASP A 14 -2.35 -16.82 -11.48
C ASP A 14 -0.95 -16.16 -11.58
N ALA A 15 -0.11 -16.67 -12.49
CA ALA A 15 1.25 -16.16 -12.67
C ALA A 15 1.30 -14.70 -13.14
N GLU A 16 0.27 -14.21 -13.84
CA GLU A 16 0.18 -12.82 -14.30
C GLU A 16 -0.38 -11.87 -13.23
N PHE A 17 -0.96 -12.40 -12.15
CA PHE A 17 -1.59 -11.58 -11.12
C PHE A 17 -0.64 -10.53 -10.51
N PRO A 18 0.59 -10.87 -10.08
CA PRO A 18 1.46 -9.91 -9.41
C PRO A 18 1.77 -8.69 -10.28
N GLU A 19 2.06 -8.89 -11.56
CA GLU A 19 2.38 -7.81 -12.50
C GLU A 19 1.16 -6.91 -12.74
N ARG A 20 0.00 -7.50 -13.03
CA ARG A 20 -1.22 -6.73 -13.28
C ARG A 20 -1.68 -5.98 -12.03
N ALA A 21 -1.61 -6.62 -10.85
CA ALA A 21 -1.95 -6.00 -9.58
C ALA A 21 -1.02 -4.81 -9.27
N ALA A 22 0.28 -4.92 -9.54
CA ALA A 22 1.23 -3.82 -9.35
C ALA A 22 0.88 -2.58 -10.19
N VAL A 23 0.48 -2.77 -11.45
CA VAL A 23 0.03 -1.66 -12.32
C VAL A 23 -1.21 -0.97 -11.74
N VAL A 24 -2.21 -1.74 -11.31
CA VAL A 24 -3.44 -1.20 -10.72
C VAL A 24 -3.16 -0.48 -9.40
N LEU A 25 -2.35 -1.06 -8.51
CA LEU A 25 -1.94 -0.46 -7.25
C LEU A 25 -1.18 0.86 -7.46
N SER A 26 -0.25 0.92 -8.41
CA SER A 26 0.47 2.15 -8.77
C SER A 26 -0.49 3.25 -9.23
N GLY A 27 -1.47 2.90 -10.07
CA GLY A 27 -2.50 3.83 -10.52
C GLY A 27 -3.39 4.35 -9.38
N LEU A 28 -3.84 3.44 -8.50
CA LEU A 28 -4.63 3.79 -7.31
C LEU A 28 -3.83 4.69 -6.36
N ARG A 29 -2.54 4.42 -6.12
CA ARG A 29 -1.67 5.23 -5.27
C ARG A 29 -1.54 6.66 -5.78
N LYS A 30 -1.33 6.83 -7.09
CA LYS A 30 -1.28 8.16 -7.73
C LYS A 30 -2.61 8.90 -7.55
N LEU A 31 -3.74 8.22 -7.82
CA LEU A 31 -5.06 8.81 -7.62
C LEU A 31 -5.32 9.18 -6.16
N GLN A 32 -4.93 8.32 -5.22
CA GLN A 32 -5.00 8.60 -3.79
C GLN A 32 -4.21 9.84 -3.42
N GLY A 33 -2.99 9.99 -3.95
CA GLY A 33 -2.16 11.19 -3.76
C GLY A 33 -2.87 12.46 -4.23
N SER A 34 -3.38 12.47 -5.46
CA SER A 34 -4.13 13.62 -6.01
C SER A 34 -5.40 13.95 -5.21
N LEU A 35 -6.14 12.94 -4.76
CA LEU A 35 -7.35 13.14 -3.95
C LEU A 35 -7.03 13.57 -2.52
N ALA A 36 -5.95 13.08 -1.93
CA ALA A 36 -5.47 13.51 -0.61
C ALA A 36 -5.01 14.98 -0.66
N GLU A 37 -4.31 15.38 -1.73
CA GLU A 37 -3.95 16.77 -1.95
C GLU A 37 -5.19 17.65 -2.16
N ALA A 38 -6.21 17.18 -2.90
CA ALA A 38 -7.45 17.92 -3.03
C ALA A 38 -8.22 18.04 -1.70
N ALA A 39 -8.21 16.97 -0.89
CA ALA A 39 -8.87 16.91 0.41
C ALA A 39 -8.19 17.78 1.49
N SER A 40 -6.88 18.05 1.36
CA SER A 40 -6.15 18.89 2.31
C SER A 40 -6.37 20.40 2.08
N ARG A 41 -6.99 20.79 0.97
CA ARG A 41 -7.31 22.19 0.65
C ARG A 41 -8.49 22.68 1.49
N SER A 42 -8.47 23.97 1.85
CA SER A 42 -9.48 24.61 2.71
C SER A 42 -10.93 24.53 2.22
N ARG A 43 -11.15 24.24 0.94
CA ARG A 43 -12.47 24.12 0.30
C ARG A 43 -12.72 22.73 -0.30
N ALA A 44 -12.19 21.68 0.32
CA ALA A 44 -12.52 20.31 -0.06
C ALA A 44 -14.04 20.08 0.06
N THR A 45 -14.66 19.50 -0.96
CA THR A 45 -16.09 19.19 -0.97
C THR A 45 -16.34 17.78 -0.41
N PRO A 46 -17.53 17.48 0.13
CA PRO A 46 -17.89 16.12 0.54
C PRO A 46 -17.67 15.07 -0.55
N SER A 47 -17.87 15.43 -1.83
CA SER A 47 -17.61 14.53 -2.96
C SER A 47 -16.14 14.12 -3.09
N VAL A 48 -15.18 15.02 -2.81
CA VAL A 48 -13.74 14.70 -2.78
C VAL A 48 -13.44 13.74 -1.63
N ILE A 49 -14.05 13.96 -0.47
CA ILE A 49 -13.86 13.08 0.70
C ILE A 49 -14.40 11.67 0.43
N VAL A 50 -15.58 11.56 -0.18
CA VAL A 50 -16.17 10.27 -0.59
C VAL A 50 -15.28 9.57 -1.63
N ALA A 51 -14.77 10.32 -2.62
CA ALA A 51 -13.87 9.77 -3.62
C ALA A 51 -12.56 9.26 -3.00
N LEU A 52 -11.94 10.04 -2.10
CA LEU A 52 -10.73 9.64 -1.39
C LEU A 52 -10.95 8.40 -0.53
N SER A 53 -12.08 8.33 0.20
CA SER A 53 -12.46 7.15 0.97
C SER A 53 -12.58 5.93 0.07
N GLY A 54 -13.29 6.05 -1.05
CA GLY A 54 -13.46 4.94 -1.99
C GLY A 54 -12.15 4.43 -2.57
N VAL A 55 -11.22 5.33 -2.92
CA VAL A 55 -9.90 4.94 -3.43
C VAL A 55 -9.06 4.24 -2.36
N ARG A 56 -9.04 4.76 -1.12
CA ARG A 56 -8.34 4.11 0.00
C ARG A 56 -8.87 2.71 0.27
N THR A 57 -10.19 2.55 0.35
CA THR A 57 -10.81 1.23 0.56
C THR A 57 -10.40 0.24 -0.53
N ARG A 58 -10.46 0.65 -1.81
CA ARG A 58 -10.07 -0.24 -2.92
C ARG A 58 -8.58 -0.54 -2.96
N TYR A 59 -7.74 0.43 -2.59
CA TYR A 59 -6.30 0.20 -2.45
C TYR A 59 -6.01 -0.80 -1.33
N ASP A 60 -6.64 -0.64 -0.16
CA ASP A 60 -6.47 -1.55 0.99
C ASP A 60 -6.93 -2.98 0.68
N GLU A 61 -8.08 -3.14 0.05
CA GLU A 61 -8.61 -4.45 -0.38
C GLU A 61 -7.68 -5.15 -1.38
N LEU A 62 -7.22 -4.43 -2.42
CA LEU A 62 -6.32 -4.99 -3.42
C LEU A 62 -4.94 -5.29 -2.82
N MET A 63 -4.41 -4.42 -1.97
CA MET A 63 -3.13 -4.62 -1.29
C MET A 63 -3.18 -5.84 -0.37
N THR A 64 -4.28 -6.03 0.35
CA THR A 64 -4.49 -7.20 1.22
C THR A 64 -4.50 -8.48 0.41
N THR A 65 -5.22 -8.49 -0.73
CA THR A 65 -5.24 -9.63 -1.65
C THR A 65 -3.85 -9.91 -2.24
N ALA A 66 -3.12 -8.86 -2.64
CA ALA A 66 -1.78 -9.00 -3.21
C ALA A 66 -0.75 -9.53 -2.21
N ALA A 67 -0.82 -9.09 -0.94
CA ALA A 67 0.08 -9.53 0.11
C ALA A 67 -0.08 -11.01 0.51
N GLU A 68 -1.24 -11.61 0.20
CA GLU A 68 -1.52 -13.03 0.43
C GLU A 68 -1.05 -13.93 -0.72
N GLY A 69 -0.72 -13.35 -1.87
CA GLY A 69 -0.25 -14.08 -3.04
C GLY A 69 1.17 -14.64 -2.88
N PRO A 70 1.52 -15.70 -3.64
CA PRO A 70 2.86 -16.30 -3.58
C PRO A 70 3.97 -15.32 -4.03
N GLY A 71 3.63 -14.33 -4.86
CA GLY A 71 4.52 -13.27 -5.33
C GLY A 71 4.51 -12.00 -4.48
N ALA A 72 3.94 -12.03 -3.27
CA ALA A 72 3.79 -10.85 -2.43
C ALA A 72 5.13 -10.16 -2.12
N THR A 73 5.23 -8.88 -2.45
CA THR A 73 6.44 -8.07 -2.26
C THR A 73 6.65 -7.68 -0.79
N LEU A 74 7.85 -7.17 -0.47
CA LEU A 74 8.15 -6.62 0.86
C LEU A 74 7.22 -5.44 1.19
N GLY A 75 6.99 -4.53 0.22
CA GLY A 75 6.13 -3.37 0.36
C GLY A 75 4.67 -3.75 0.65
N GLN A 76 4.15 -4.74 -0.07
CA GLN A 76 2.79 -5.24 0.14
C GLN A 76 2.61 -5.84 1.54
N ARG A 77 3.54 -6.68 1.97
CA ARG A 77 3.51 -7.30 3.31
C ARG A 77 3.65 -6.25 4.42
N LEU A 78 4.57 -5.29 4.26
CA LEU A 78 4.74 -4.16 5.17
C LEU A 78 3.46 -3.34 5.31
N TYR A 79 2.85 -2.96 4.18
CA TYR A 79 1.62 -2.19 4.16
C TYR A 79 0.51 -2.91 4.93
N VAL A 80 0.31 -4.21 4.68
CA VAL A 80 -0.76 -4.99 5.31
C VAL A 80 -0.50 -5.21 6.80
N ALA A 81 0.74 -5.51 7.20
CA ALA A 81 1.10 -5.61 8.62
C ALA A 81 0.82 -4.29 9.35
N ARG A 82 1.22 -3.17 8.75
CA ARG A 82 0.99 -1.82 9.27
C ARG A 82 -0.50 -1.46 9.35
N LEU A 83 -1.27 -1.78 8.30
CA LEU A 83 -2.72 -1.58 8.23
C LEU A 83 -3.44 -2.35 9.34
N ARG A 84 -3.11 -3.64 9.52
CA ARG A 84 -3.69 -4.49 10.58
C ARG A 84 -3.35 -3.97 11.98
N ALA A 85 -2.13 -3.48 12.16
CA ALA A 85 -1.67 -2.87 13.41
C ALA A 85 -2.16 -1.41 13.62
N LYS A 86 -2.86 -0.81 12.65
CA LYS A 86 -3.33 0.59 12.67
C LYS A 86 -2.21 1.62 12.86
N LEU A 87 -1.02 1.32 12.34
CA LEU A 87 0.14 2.18 12.46
C LEU A 87 0.23 3.17 11.28
N THR A 88 0.70 4.37 11.56
CA THR A 88 1.14 5.32 10.53
C THR A 88 2.52 4.93 10.00
N THR A 89 2.90 5.44 8.82
CA THR A 89 4.25 5.23 8.26
C THR A 89 5.33 5.82 9.18
N ALA A 90 5.02 6.89 9.92
CA ALA A 90 5.93 7.48 10.89
C ALA A 90 6.14 6.57 12.11
N GLU A 91 5.08 5.98 12.67
CA GLU A 91 5.19 5.07 13.81
C GLU A 91 5.92 3.78 13.44
N ALA A 92 5.63 3.20 12.28
CA ALA A 92 6.34 2.04 11.76
C ALA A 92 7.84 2.33 11.59
N ALA A 93 8.19 3.49 11.02
CA ALA A 93 9.58 3.90 10.85
C ALA A 93 10.31 4.06 12.19
N ASN A 94 9.67 4.72 13.17
CA ASN A 94 10.22 4.89 14.50
C ASN A 94 10.46 3.55 15.20
N GLY A 95 9.59 2.55 14.99
CA GLY A 95 9.70 1.22 15.59
C GLY A 95 10.98 0.45 15.21
N ILE A 96 11.58 0.76 14.07
CA ILE A 96 12.85 0.15 13.60
C ILE A 96 13.98 1.16 13.40
N GLY A 97 13.81 2.39 13.87
CA GLY A 97 14.85 3.43 13.83
C GLY A 97 15.23 3.90 12.43
N VAL A 98 14.28 3.91 11.50
CA VAL A 98 14.49 4.38 10.12
C VAL A 98 13.72 5.67 9.82
N ARG A 99 14.01 6.29 8.69
CA ARG A 99 13.28 7.49 8.24
C ARG A 99 11.90 7.09 7.70
N LYS A 100 10.89 7.93 7.94
CA LYS A 100 9.51 7.73 7.46
C LYS A 100 9.42 7.47 5.95
N ASP A 101 10.20 8.19 5.15
CA ASP A 101 10.19 8.09 3.70
C ASP A 101 10.72 6.73 3.19
N LEU A 102 11.54 6.02 3.97
CA LEU A 102 11.89 4.63 3.64
C LEU A 102 10.66 3.73 3.64
N ILE A 103 9.78 3.85 4.64
CA ILE A 103 8.53 3.07 4.70
C ILE A 103 7.64 3.40 3.50
N GLU A 104 7.50 4.69 3.17
CA GLU A 104 6.71 5.14 2.03
C GLU A 104 7.29 4.65 0.69
N ALA A 105 8.62 4.66 0.54
CA ALA A 105 9.31 4.17 -0.65
C ALA A 105 9.15 2.66 -0.82
N VAL A 106 9.36 1.87 0.24
CA VAL A 106 9.20 0.41 0.19
C VAL A 106 7.76 0.01 -0.10
N GLU A 107 6.77 0.65 0.53
CA GLU A 107 5.35 0.45 0.18
C GLU A 107 4.98 0.97 -1.22
N ALA A 108 5.84 1.80 -1.82
CA ALA A 108 5.74 2.24 -3.20
C ALA A 108 6.42 1.28 -4.20
N GLU A 109 6.99 0.16 -3.71
CA GLU A 109 7.81 -0.81 -4.47
C GLU A 109 9.16 -0.24 -4.94
N GLU A 110 9.69 0.75 -4.25
CA GLU A 110 11.06 1.21 -4.45
C GLU A 110 12.06 0.29 -3.73
N PRO A 111 13.28 0.12 -4.28
CA PRO A 111 14.28 -0.76 -3.70
C PRO A 111 14.77 -0.24 -2.34
N ALA A 112 15.01 -1.18 -1.42
CA ALA A 112 15.68 -0.94 -0.15
C ALA A 112 17.03 -1.66 -0.14
N THR A 113 17.96 -1.19 0.70
CA THR A 113 19.20 -1.92 0.97
C THR A 113 18.92 -3.25 1.68
N GLU A 114 19.91 -4.14 1.73
CA GLU A 114 19.79 -5.41 2.44
C GLU A 114 19.53 -5.22 3.94
N ALA A 115 20.19 -4.24 4.56
CA ALA A 115 20.01 -3.90 5.97
C ALA A 115 18.60 -3.39 6.26
N GLU A 116 18.10 -2.45 5.45
CA GLU A 116 16.73 -1.93 5.55
C GLU A 116 15.69 -3.03 5.32
N THR A 117 15.94 -3.91 4.35
CA THR A 117 15.09 -5.08 4.09
C THR A 117 15.00 -6.00 5.30
N ALA A 118 16.12 -6.27 5.98
CA ALA A 118 16.15 -7.08 7.19
C ALA A 118 15.34 -6.42 8.33
N GLN A 119 15.56 -5.13 8.59
CA GLN A 119 14.82 -4.39 9.62
C GLN A 119 13.30 -4.39 9.35
N ILE A 120 12.90 -4.22 8.09
CA ILE A 120 11.49 -4.23 7.69
C ILE A 120 10.88 -5.63 7.87
N LYS A 121 11.63 -6.69 7.54
CA LYS A 121 11.18 -8.08 7.79
C LYS A 121 11.00 -8.35 9.29
N ASP A 122 11.90 -7.84 10.13
CA ASP A 122 11.78 -7.96 11.58
C ASP A 122 10.54 -7.23 12.11
N LEU A 123 10.24 -6.04 11.57
CA LEU A 123 9.00 -5.32 11.90
C LEU A 123 7.76 -6.11 11.49
N ILE A 124 7.72 -6.63 10.26
CA ILE A 124 6.60 -7.44 9.75
C ILE A 124 6.37 -8.65 10.66
N ALA A 125 7.43 -9.38 11.00
CA ALA A 125 7.36 -10.53 11.90
C ALA A 125 6.86 -10.14 13.30
N ALA A 126 7.32 -9.01 13.85
CA ALA A 126 6.88 -8.51 15.16
C ALA A 126 5.39 -8.09 15.18
N LEU A 127 4.85 -7.69 14.02
CA LEU A 127 3.43 -7.35 13.85
C LEU A 127 2.55 -8.57 13.51
N GLY A 128 3.11 -9.77 13.44
CA GLY A 128 2.38 -11.02 13.14
C GLY A 128 2.09 -11.23 11.65
N GLY A 129 2.95 -10.69 10.77
CA GLY A 129 2.93 -10.91 9.32
C GLY A 129 4.14 -11.69 8.81
#